data_AF-A0A7C4T7A5-F1
#
_entry.id   AF-A0A7C4T7A5-F1
#
_cell.length_a   1.000
_cell.length_b   1.000
_cell.length_c   1.000
_cell.angle_alpha   90.00
_cell.angle_beta   90.00
_cell.angle_gamma   90.00
#
_symmetry.space_group_name_H-M   'P 1'
#
loop_
_entity.id
_entity.type
_entity.pdbx_description
1 polymer ?
#
loop_
_entity_poly.entity_id
_entity_poly.type
_entity_poly.pdbx_seq_one_letter_code
_entity_poly.pdbx_strand_id
1 'polypeptide(L)'
;MRIKAYGLVEFTKSGYVKTQAVVLTLTVVLLIFALLWQPTGMWAANPVFGFLEWWVLLVLIAEVAETAIMLLKFKEKEAALR
;
A
#
# COMPACT_ATOMS: atom_id res chain seq x y z
N MET A 1 -12.49 19.16 2.14
CA MET A 1 -11.80 19.05 0.84
C MET A 1 -11.67 17.58 0.46
N ARG A 2 -12.21 17.19 -0.70
CA ARG A 2 -12.20 15.81 -1.20
C ARG A 2 -11.27 15.70 -2.41
N ILE A 3 -10.48 14.64 -2.49
CA ILE A 3 -9.62 14.32 -3.63
C ILE A 3 -9.96 12.89 -4.08
N LYS A 4 -10.10 12.70 -5.39
CA LYS A 4 -10.32 11.37 -5.96
C LYS A 4 -9.00 10.60 -5.96
N ALA A 5 -8.90 9.54 -5.16
CA ALA A 5 -7.86 8.53 -5.32
C ALA A 5 -8.17 7.74 -6.61
N TYR A 6 -7.18 7.64 -7.50
CA TYR A 6 -7.29 6.95 -8.80
C TYR A 6 -8.46 7.38 -9.71
N GLY A 7 -9.06 8.55 -9.48
CA GLY A 7 -10.27 8.97 -10.20
C GLY A 7 -11.54 8.20 -9.82
N LEU A 8 -11.45 7.22 -8.90
CA LEU A 8 -12.49 6.26 -8.58
C LEU A 8 -13.17 6.55 -7.24
N VAL A 9 -12.39 6.86 -6.19
CA VAL A 9 -12.92 6.99 -4.83
C VAL A 9 -12.62 8.37 -4.27
N GLU A 10 -13.65 9.08 -3.83
CA GLU A 10 -13.50 10.34 -3.13
C GLU A 10 -13.05 10.13 -1.69
N PHE A 11 -11.84 10.59 -1.38
CA PHE A 11 -11.35 10.59 -0.01
C PHE A 11 -11.23 12.01 0.55
N THR A 12 -11.55 12.14 1.83
CA THR A 12 -11.06 13.24 2.67
C THR A 12 -9.61 12.93 3.06
N LYS A 13 -8.82 13.96 3.37
CA LYS A 13 -7.41 13.79 3.81
C LYS A 13 -7.30 12.82 5.00
N SER A 14 -8.16 12.98 6.02
CA SER A 14 -8.17 12.10 7.19
C SER A 14 -8.67 10.69 6.87
N GLY A 15 -9.66 10.55 5.99
CA GLY A 15 -10.15 9.24 5.54
C GLY A 15 -9.07 8.48 4.78
N TYR A 16 -8.39 9.15 3.84
CA TYR A 16 -7.27 8.58 3.09
C TYR A 16 -6.16 8.09 4.02
N VAL A 17 -5.68 8.96 4.93
CA VAL A 17 -4.59 8.60 5.85
C VAL A 17 -4.95 7.41 6.75
N LYS A 18 -6.19 7.33 7.23
CA LYS A 18 -6.65 6.19 8.04
C LYS A 18 -6.67 4.89 7.22
N THR A 19 -7.24 4.92 6.02
CA THR A 19 -7.25 3.75 5.13
C THR A 19 -5.83 3.32 4.79
N GLN A 20 -4.97 4.27 4.43
CA GLN A 20 -3.58 4.00 4.08
C GLN A 20 -2.79 3.42 5.24
N ALA A 21 -3.03 3.89 6.47
CA ALA A 21 -2.42 3.32 7.66
C ALA A 21 -2.83 1.86 7.89
N VAL A 22 -4.11 1.52 7.68
CA VAL A 22 -4.59 0.14 7.76
C VAL A 22 -3.97 -0.73 6.68
N VAL A 23 -3.95 -0.26 5.43
CA VAL A 23 -3.34 -0.99 4.30
C VAL A 23 -1.86 -1.24 4.54
N LEU A 24 -1.09 -0.20 4.90
CA LEU A 24 0.33 -0.35 5.22
C LEU A 24 0.58 -1.31 6.38
N THR A 25 -0.25 -1.26 7.44
CA THR A 25 -0.12 -2.19 8.58
C THR A 25 -0.32 -3.64 8.12
N LEU A 26 -1.37 -3.90 7.34
CA LEU A 26 -1.64 -5.24 6.79
C LEU A 26 -0.52 -5.71 5.86
N THR A 27 -0.04 -4.85 4.97
CA THR A 27 1.06 -5.18 4.05
C THR A 27 2.36 -5.50 4.80
N VAL A 28 2.69 -4.77 5.87
CA VAL A 28 3.84 -5.06 6.72
C VAL A 28 3.69 -6.40 7.44
N VAL A 29 2.50 -6.69 7.98
CA VAL A 29 2.22 -8.00 8.61
C VAL A 29 2.38 -9.14 7.60
N LEU A 30 1.86 -8.97 6.38
CA LEU A 30 2.02 -9.95 5.30
C LEU A 30 3.49 -10.13 4.90
N LEU A 31 4.28 -9.04 4.90
CA LEU A 31 5.71 -9.11 4.60
C LEU A 31 6.46 -9.91 5.66
N ILE A 32 6.20 -9.63 6.93
CA ILE A 32 6.80 -10.38 8.05
C ILE A 32 6.42 -11.86 7.95
N PHE A 33 5.14 -12.15 7.68
CA PHE A 33 4.69 -13.52 7.48
C PHE A 33 5.42 -14.18 6.30
N ALA A 34 5.53 -13.52 5.15
CA ALA A 34 6.23 -14.05 3.98
C ALA A 34 7.71 -14.32 4.25
N LEU A 35 8.40 -13.43 4.97
CA LEU A 35 9.82 -13.59 5.32
C LEU A 35 10.06 -14.74 6.31
N LEU A 36 9.14 -14.97 7.23
CA LEU A 36 9.24 -16.03 8.24
C LEU A 36 8.72 -17.37 7.74
N TRP A 37 7.86 -17.36 6.72
CA TRP A 37 7.24 -18.56 6.21
C TRP A 37 8.17 -19.29 5.25
N GLN A 38 8.60 -20.49 5.63
CA GLN A 38 9.27 -21.40 4.72
C GLN A 38 8.23 -22.34 4.08
N PRO A 39 7.97 -22.22 2.76
CA PRO A 39 7.02 -23.11 2.11
C PRO A 39 7.55 -24.55 2.12
N THR A 40 6.69 -25.51 2.40
CA THR A 40 7.02 -26.94 2.44
C THR A 40 6.05 -27.77 1.60
N GLY A 41 6.47 -28.96 1.18
CA GLY A 41 5.66 -29.86 0.36
C GLY A 41 5.24 -29.24 -0.99
N MET A 42 3.97 -29.40 -1.35
CA MET A 42 3.39 -28.87 -2.59
C MET A 42 3.55 -27.35 -2.78
N TRP A 43 3.68 -26.59 -1.69
CA TRP A 43 3.82 -25.13 -1.73
C TRP A 43 5.24 -24.70 -2.10
N ALA A 44 6.26 -25.49 -1.72
CA ALA A 44 7.65 -25.22 -2.08
C ALA A 44 7.93 -25.42 -3.58
N ALA A 45 7.18 -26.31 -4.21
CA ALA A 45 7.27 -26.56 -5.65
C ALA A 45 6.62 -25.44 -6.49
N ASN A 46 5.88 -24.52 -5.86
CA ASN A 46 5.19 -23.45 -6.56
C ASN A 46 6.00 -22.14 -6.49
N PRO A 47 6.46 -21.62 -7.65
CA PRO A 47 7.33 -20.44 -7.71
C PRO A 47 6.67 -19.17 -7.16
N VAL A 48 5.33 -19.08 -7.14
CA VAL A 48 4.62 -17.94 -6.54
C VAL A 48 4.98 -17.77 -5.06
N PHE A 49 5.11 -18.89 -4.34
CA PHE A 49 5.45 -18.88 -2.91
C PHE A 49 6.95 -18.70 -2.67
N GLY A 50 7.80 -19.05 -3.64
CA GLY A 50 9.24 -18.80 -3.58
C GLY A 50 9.64 -17.33 -3.78
N PHE A 51 8.75 -16.49 -4.31
CA PHE A 51 8.97 -15.05 -4.50
C PHE A 51 7.97 -14.19 -3.72
N LEU A 52 7.26 -14.77 -2.76
CA LEU A 52 6.17 -14.10 -2.06
C LEU A 52 6.66 -12.83 -1.34
N GLU A 53 7.82 -12.87 -0.68
CA GLU A 53 8.42 -11.70 -0.04
C GLU A 53 8.65 -10.54 -1.01
N TRP A 54 9.06 -10.84 -2.24
CA TRP A 54 9.36 -9.85 -3.28
C TRP A 54 8.08 -9.24 -3.82
N TRP A 55 7.02 -10.03 -3.98
CA TRP A 55 5.70 -9.53 -4.35
C TRP A 55 5.17 -8.56 -3.29
N VAL A 56 5.26 -8.93 -2.01
CA VAL A 56 4.80 -8.05 -0.92
C VAL A 56 5.66 -6.80 -0.82
N LEU A 57 6.98 -6.89 -1.02
CA LEU A 57 7.87 -5.72 -1.10
C LEU A 57 7.49 -4.77 -2.24
N LEU A 58 7.18 -5.30 -3.43
CA LEU A 58 6.74 -4.50 -4.56
C LEU A 58 5.43 -3.75 -4.25
N VAL A 59 4.46 -4.44 -3.63
CA VAL A 59 3.22 -3.81 -3.18
C VAL A 59 3.53 -2.70 -2.17
N LEU A 60 4.40 -2.94 -1.19
CA LEU A 60 4.77 -1.94 -0.19
C LEU A 60 5.40 -0.68 -0.83
N ILE A 61 6.28 -0.86 -1.80
CA ILE A 61 6.89 0.26 -2.54
C ILE A 61 5.82 1.05 -3.32
N ALA A 62 4.90 0.36 -3.98
CA ALA A 62 3.80 0.99 -4.70
C ALA A 62 2.90 1.80 -3.77
N GLU A 63 2.55 1.26 -2.60
CA GLU A 63 1.75 1.93 -1.56
C GLU A 63 2.46 3.21 -1.05
N VAL A 64 3.77 3.15 -0.82
CA VAL A 64 4.55 4.34 -0.40
C VAL A 64 4.56 5.40 -1.50
N ALA A 65 4.76 5.01 -2.75
CA ALA A 65 4.74 5.92 -3.89
C ALA A 65 3.36 6.57 -4.06
N GLU A 66 2.29 5.79 -3.98
CA GLU A 66 0.93 6.31 -4.01
C GLU A 66 0.70 7.32 -2.88
N THR A 67 1.08 6.95 -1.65
CA THR A 67 0.92 7.79 -0.47
C THR A 67 1.58 9.15 -0.67
N ALA A 68 2.81 9.16 -1.18
CA ALA A 68 3.54 10.39 -1.48
C ALA A 68 2.80 11.25 -2.50
N ILE A 69 2.35 10.66 -3.62
CA ILE A 69 1.62 11.36 -4.69
C ILE A 69 0.32 11.95 -4.15
N MET A 70 -0.44 11.19 -3.38
CA MET A 70 -1.72 11.63 -2.83
C MET A 70 -1.55 12.74 -1.80
N LEU A 71 -0.55 12.65 -0.93
CA LEU A 71 -0.23 13.71 0.03
C LEU A 71 0.21 15.00 -0.66
N LEU A 72 0.98 14.91 -1.75
CA LEU A 72 1.33 16.07 -2.58
C LEU A 72 0.08 16.71 -3.20
N LYS A 73 -0.83 15.92 -3.78
CA LYS A 73 -2.10 16.42 -4.31
C LYS A 73 -2.97 17.11 -3.25
N PHE A 74 -2.98 16.59 -2.01
CA PHE A 74 -3.66 17.27 -0.90
C PHE A 74 -3.01 18.62 -0.59
N LYS A 75 -1.68 18.71 -0.56
CA LYS A 75 -0.98 19.98 -0.33
C LYS A 75 -1.21 21.01 -1.44
N GLU A 76 -1.09 20.61 -2.70
CA GLU A 76 -1.29 21.50 -3.86
C GLU A 76 -2.68 22.13 -3.86
N LYS A 77 -3.70 21.30 -3.62
CA LYS A 77 -5.08 21.76 -3.62
C LYS A 77 -5.42 22.55 -2.34
N GLU A 78 -4.70 22.36 -1.22
CA GLU A 78 -4.79 23.22 -0.03
C GLU A 78 -4.16 24.59 -0.29
N ALA A 79 -3.06 24.65 -1.04
CA ALA A 79 -2.41 25.90 -1.43
C ALA A 79 -3.25 26.71 -2.43
N ALA A 80 -3.94 26.05 -3.36
CA ALA A 80 -4.83 26.71 -4.33
C ALA A 80 -6.13 27.28 -3.72
N LEU A 81 -6.45 26.92 -2.47
CA LEU A 81 -7.64 27.35 -1.74
C LEU A 81 -7.36 28.51 -0.76
N ARG A 82 -6.09 28.93 -0.63
CA ARG A 82 -5.65 30.09 0.14
C ARG A 82 -5.41 31.27 -0.79
#